data_AF-A0A6J1ILU1-F1
#
_entry.id   AF-A0A6J1ILU1-F1
#
_cell.length_a   1.000
_cell.length_b   1.000
_cell.length_c   1.000
_cell.angle_alpha   90.00
_cell.angle_beta   90.00
_cell.angle_gamma   90.00
#
_symmetry.space_group_name_H-M   'P 1'
#
loop_
_entity.id
_entity.type
_entity.pdbx_description
1 polymer ?
#
loop_
_entity_poly.entity_id
_entity_poly.type
_entity_poly.pdbx_seq_one_letter_code
_entity_poly.pdbx_strand_id
1 'polypeptide(L)'
;MAQQNLVSFFLIAAILLGCQAHASDLCDKAEYVELCKSVVKGATDPKAAIKTSIEFLLSETRRLKASSEKLKSSQFIDVCTDNYDSAIDDLNNSLQNLRSNDIASLQITLSGSLSFYETCNDALAEGGKGVVQVASRLVKQDHKLQHIAANALHFASLLK
;
A
#
# COMPACT_ATOMS: atom_id res chain seq x y z
N MET A 1 -39.46 -60.69 -37.67
CA MET A 1 -38.02 -61.02 -37.77
C MET A 1 -37.25 -60.01 -36.93
N ALA A 2 -36.41 -60.52 -36.04
CA ALA A 2 -35.73 -59.77 -35.00
C ALA A 2 -34.53 -58.99 -35.54
N GLN A 3 -34.24 -57.83 -34.94
CA GLN A 3 -32.86 -57.48 -34.63
C GLN A 3 -32.79 -56.52 -33.43
N GLN A 4 -32.09 -56.98 -32.41
CA GLN A 4 -31.62 -56.19 -31.27
C GLN A 4 -30.66 -55.10 -31.75
N ASN A 5 -30.59 -53.96 -31.06
CA ASN A 5 -29.31 -53.33 -30.73
C ASN A 5 -29.49 -52.26 -29.65
N LEU A 6 -28.83 -52.55 -28.52
CA LEU A 6 -28.57 -51.70 -27.37
C LEU A 6 -27.49 -50.69 -27.77
N VAL A 7 -27.74 -49.37 -27.71
CA VAL A 7 -26.64 -48.38 -27.76
C VAL A 7 -26.93 -47.18 -26.84
N SER A 8 -26.35 -47.29 -25.65
CA SER A 8 -25.67 -46.26 -24.86
C SER A 8 -26.33 -44.90 -24.62
N PHE A 9 -26.77 -44.73 -23.36
CA PHE A 9 -26.79 -43.45 -22.66
C PHE A 9 -25.38 -42.84 -22.59
N PHE A 10 -25.17 -41.69 -23.22
CA PHE A 10 -24.06 -40.79 -22.87
C PHE A 10 -24.62 -39.38 -22.64
N LEU A 11 -24.94 -39.09 -21.38
CA LEU A 11 -25.05 -37.75 -20.84
C LEU A 11 -23.66 -37.10 -20.87
N ILE A 12 -23.40 -36.23 -21.85
CA ILE A 12 -22.22 -35.36 -21.79
C ILE A 12 -22.62 -34.13 -20.98
N ALA A 13 -22.55 -34.25 -19.66
CA ALA A 13 -22.44 -33.09 -18.80
C ALA A 13 -21.02 -32.53 -18.99
N ALA A 14 -20.90 -31.45 -19.76
CA ALA A 14 -19.68 -30.68 -19.85
C ALA A 14 -19.45 -29.99 -18.50
N ILE A 15 -18.80 -30.70 -17.58
CA ILE A 15 -18.28 -30.12 -16.34
C ILE A 15 -17.05 -29.31 -16.73
N LEU A 16 -17.24 -28.01 -16.93
CA LEU A 16 -16.16 -27.02 -16.96
C LEU A 16 -15.62 -26.85 -15.52
N LEU A 17 -14.93 -27.88 -15.00
CA LEU A 17 -14.01 -27.74 -13.88
C LEU A 17 -12.63 -27.48 -14.47
N GLY A 18 -12.28 -26.20 -14.60
CA GLY A 18 -10.99 -25.77 -15.12
C GLY A 18 -10.58 -24.44 -14.49
N CYS A 19 -9.91 -24.53 -13.35
CA CYS A 19 -9.14 -23.49 -12.66
C CYS A 19 -9.84 -22.13 -12.46
N GLN A 20 -10.68 -22.04 -11.43
CA GLN A 20 -10.58 -20.84 -10.58
C GLN A 20 -9.20 -20.94 -9.90
N ALA A 21 -8.16 -20.43 -10.56
CA ALA A 21 -6.99 -20.01 -9.81
C ALA A 21 -7.54 -19.00 -8.80
N HIS A 22 -7.65 -19.41 -7.53
CA HIS A 22 -7.89 -18.45 -6.46
C HIS A 22 -6.74 -17.46 -6.57
N ALA A 23 -6.98 -16.33 -7.22
CA ALA A 23 -6.06 -15.20 -7.14
C ALA A 23 -5.93 -14.93 -5.65
N SER A 24 -4.78 -15.29 -5.08
CA SER A 24 -4.55 -15.14 -3.65
C SER A 24 -4.78 -13.68 -3.32
N ASP A 25 -5.65 -13.40 -2.35
CA ASP A 25 -5.87 -12.02 -1.90
C ASP A 25 -4.52 -11.46 -1.45
N LEU A 26 -4.08 -10.40 -2.11
CA LEU A 26 -2.79 -9.75 -1.84
C LEU A 26 -2.72 -9.22 -0.40
N CYS A 27 -3.87 -9.02 0.24
CA CYS A 27 -3.97 -8.53 1.61
C CYS A 27 -3.93 -9.61 2.67
N ASP A 28 -4.03 -10.91 2.34
CA ASP A 28 -4.12 -11.98 3.34
C ASP A 28 -2.90 -12.07 4.27
N LYS A 29 -1.73 -11.65 3.78
CA LYS A 29 -0.46 -11.62 4.53
C LYS A 29 0.04 -10.21 4.80
N ALA A 30 -0.78 -9.21 4.50
CA ALA A 30 -0.48 -7.84 4.86
C ALA A 30 -0.61 -7.66 6.37
N GLU A 31 0.26 -6.85 6.96
CA GLU A 31 0.20 -6.54 8.40
C GLU A 31 -1.12 -5.83 8.76
N TYR A 32 -1.67 -5.04 7.83
CA TYR A 32 -2.89 -4.25 8.04
C TYR A 32 -3.98 -4.60 7.00
N VAL A 33 -4.57 -5.78 7.13
CA VAL A 33 -5.50 -6.40 6.15
C VAL A 33 -6.67 -5.49 5.73
N GLU A 34 -7.42 -4.92 6.68
CA GLU A 34 -8.61 -4.10 6.33
C GLU A 34 -8.22 -2.79 5.63
N LEU A 35 -7.14 -2.17 6.09
CA LEU A 35 -6.60 -0.97 5.47
C LEU A 35 -6.07 -1.28 4.06
N CYS A 36 -5.37 -2.40 3.91
CA CYS A 36 -4.91 -2.93 2.63
C CYS A 36 -6.07 -3.05 1.64
N LYS A 37 -7.14 -3.76 2.01
CA LYS A 37 -8.34 -3.97 1.18
C LYS A 37 -8.98 -2.64 0.77
N SER A 38 -9.07 -1.68 1.69
CA SER A 38 -9.66 -0.37 1.40
C SER A 38 -8.88 0.44 0.37
N VAL A 39 -7.55 0.29 0.33
CA VAL A 39 -6.65 1.04 -0.57
C VAL A 39 -6.59 0.38 -1.94
N VAL A 40 -6.37 -0.94 -1.99
CA VAL A 40 -6.16 -1.66 -3.27
C VAL A 40 -7.45 -2.15 -3.92
N LYS A 41 -8.59 -2.07 -3.23
CA LYS A 41 -9.95 -2.31 -3.76
C LYS A 41 -10.10 -3.61 -4.56
N GLY A 42 -9.49 -4.70 -4.06
CA GLY A 42 -9.57 -6.02 -4.70
C GLY A 42 -8.60 -6.24 -5.86
N ALA A 43 -7.56 -5.41 -6.00
CA ALA A 43 -6.47 -5.68 -6.93
C ALA A 43 -5.83 -7.04 -6.64
N THR A 44 -5.66 -7.85 -7.68
CA THR A 44 -5.01 -9.17 -7.62
C THR A 44 -3.63 -9.19 -8.24
N ASP A 45 -3.26 -8.14 -8.98
CA ASP A 45 -1.92 -7.94 -9.52
C ASP A 45 -1.07 -7.11 -8.55
N PRO A 46 0.07 -7.64 -8.04
CA PRO A 46 0.94 -6.91 -7.13
C PRO A 46 1.41 -5.57 -7.69
N LYS A 47 1.70 -5.46 -9.00
CA LYS A 47 2.16 -4.17 -9.58
C LYS A 47 1.07 -3.12 -9.54
N ALA A 48 -0.16 -3.47 -9.91
CA ALA A 48 -1.31 -2.58 -9.80
C ALA A 48 -1.59 -2.16 -8.34
N ALA A 49 -1.47 -3.10 -7.39
CA ALA A 49 -1.62 -2.82 -5.97
C ALA A 49 -0.56 -1.84 -5.44
N ILE A 50 0.73 -2.05 -5.77
CA ILE A 50 1.83 -1.15 -5.41
C ILE A 50 1.60 0.24 -5.98
N LYS A 51 1.28 0.34 -7.28
CA LYS A 51 1.02 1.63 -7.94
C LYS A 51 -0.11 2.39 -7.24
N THR A 52 -1.21 1.71 -6.96
CA THR A 52 -2.38 2.30 -6.26
C THR A 52 -2.01 2.80 -4.87
N SER A 53 -1.25 2.01 -4.11
CA SER A 53 -0.76 2.42 -2.78
C SER A 53 0.17 3.62 -2.86
N ILE A 54 1.12 3.66 -3.79
CA ILE A 54 2.05 4.80 -3.95
C ILE A 54 1.29 6.07 -4.34
N GLU A 55 0.35 5.99 -5.28
CA GLU A 55 -0.46 7.16 -5.68
C GLU A 55 -1.33 7.67 -4.53
N PHE A 56 -1.88 6.77 -3.72
CA PHE A 56 -2.62 7.13 -2.50
C PHE A 56 -1.70 7.83 -1.49
N LEU A 57 -0.55 7.21 -1.17
CA LEU A 57 0.45 7.78 -0.27
C LEU A 57 0.86 9.18 -0.74
N LEU A 58 1.25 9.34 -2.01
CA LEU A 58 1.69 10.61 -2.57
C LEU A 58 0.63 11.72 -2.42
N SER A 59 -0.64 11.38 -2.64
CA SER A 59 -1.74 12.33 -2.43
C SER A 59 -1.91 12.71 -0.96
N GLU A 60 -1.83 11.75 -0.04
CA GLU A 60 -1.99 12.01 1.39
C GLU A 60 -0.80 12.75 1.99
N THR A 61 0.43 12.38 1.63
CA THR A 61 1.66 13.03 2.11
C THR A 61 1.69 14.49 1.72
N ARG A 62 1.29 14.84 0.49
CA ARG A 62 1.12 16.24 0.08
C ARG A 62 0.08 16.98 0.92
N ARG A 63 -1.03 16.31 1.29
CA ARG A 63 -2.04 16.89 2.19
C ARG A 63 -1.51 17.07 3.61
N LEU A 64 -0.69 16.15 4.11
CA LEU A 64 -0.07 16.25 5.43
C LEU A 64 0.98 17.35 5.47
N LYS A 65 1.84 17.46 4.46
CA LYS A 65 2.77 18.58 4.30
C LYS A 65 2.06 19.92 4.32
N ALA A 66 1.04 20.10 3.48
CA ALA A 66 0.27 21.34 3.46
C ALA A 66 -0.50 21.60 4.78
N SER A 67 -0.71 20.57 5.60
CA SER A 67 -1.31 20.70 6.92
C SER A 67 -0.27 21.06 7.99
N SER A 68 0.94 20.50 7.93
CA SER A 68 2.04 20.81 8.85
C SER A 68 2.49 22.26 8.72
N GLU A 69 2.61 22.76 7.49
CA GLU A 69 2.93 24.16 7.17
C GLU A 69 1.93 25.18 7.78
N LYS A 70 0.69 24.74 8.06
CA LYS A 70 -0.36 25.60 8.65
C LYS A 70 -0.40 25.54 10.17
N LEU A 71 0.28 24.58 10.79
CA LEU A 71 0.37 24.53 12.24
C LEU A 71 1.29 25.64 12.74
N LYS A 72 1.16 25.96 14.03
CA LYS A 72 2.11 26.86 14.67
C LYS A 72 3.51 26.22 14.57
N SER A 73 4.42 26.88 13.85
CA SER A 73 5.77 26.37 13.63
C SER A 73 6.48 26.11 14.97
N SER A 74 7.16 24.98 14.98
CA SER A 74 8.09 24.53 16.00
C SER A 74 9.06 23.58 15.32
N GLN A 75 10.29 23.48 15.82
CA GLN A 75 11.30 22.60 15.21
C GLN A 75 10.78 21.17 14.97
N PHE A 76 9.91 20.65 15.84
CA PHE A 76 9.32 19.31 15.72
C PHE A 76 8.31 19.18 14.57
N ILE A 77 7.54 20.23 14.31
CA ILE A 77 6.60 20.29 13.16
C ILE A 77 7.37 20.55 11.86
N ASP A 78 8.45 21.33 11.93
CA ASP A 78 9.31 21.60 10.78
C ASP A 78 9.98 20.29 10.33
N VAL A 79 10.46 19.45 11.27
CA VAL A 79 10.96 18.09 10.97
C VAL A 79 9.91 17.25 10.24
N CYS A 80 8.64 17.28 10.65
CA CYS A 80 7.59 16.58 9.90
C CYS A 80 7.46 17.10 8.47
N THR A 81 7.53 18.42 8.27
CA THR A 81 7.42 19.03 6.94
C THR A 81 8.55 18.57 6.02
N ASP A 82 9.78 18.55 6.51
CA ASP A 82 10.96 18.09 5.77
C ASP A 82 10.90 16.58 5.46
N ASN A 83 10.41 15.77 6.41
CA ASN A 83 10.18 14.35 6.21
C ASN A 83 9.08 14.09 5.18
N TYR A 84 8.03 14.92 5.12
CA TYR A 84 7.02 14.82 4.08
C TYR A 84 7.55 15.14 2.69
N ASP A 85 8.45 16.11 2.56
CA ASP A 85 9.13 16.36 1.28
C ASP A 85 9.99 15.16 0.87
N SER A 86 10.77 14.62 1.80
CA SER A 86 11.61 13.45 1.55
C SER A 86 10.78 12.21 1.16
N ALA A 87 9.64 11.99 1.83
CA ALA A 87 8.70 10.93 1.48
C ALA A 87 8.06 11.16 0.11
N ILE A 88 7.73 12.39 -0.28
CA ILE A 88 7.20 12.70 -1.62
C ILE A 88 8.23 12.33 -2.69
N ASP A 89 9.50 12.67 -2.48
CA ASP A 89 10.59 12.36 -3.42
C ASP A 89 10.77 10.84 -3.56
N ASP A 90 10.82 10.11 -2.45
CA ASP A 90 10.94 8.65 -2.45
C ASP A 90 9.72 7.94 -3.06
N LEU A 91 8.51 8.46 -2.86
CA LEU A 91 7.31 7.93 -3.51
C LEU A 91 7.32 8.17 -5.02
N ASN A 92 7.80 9.33 -5.49
CA ASN A 92 7.99 9.57 -6.92
C ASN A 92 9.06 8.63 -7.52
N ASN A 93 10.15 8.41 -6.80
CA ASN A 93 11.18 7.44 -7.19
C ASN A 93 10.64 6.01 -7.19
N SER A 94 9.80 5.64 -6.22
CA SER A 94 9.11 4.34 -6.17
C SER A 94 8.27 4.10 -7.43
N LEU A 95 7.55 5.12 -7.92
CA LEU A 95 6.80 5.00 -9.19
C LEU A 95 7.73 4.77 -10.40
N GLN A 96 8.90 5.41 -10.42
CA GLN A 96 9.88 5.22 -11.49
C GLN A 96 10.48 3.81 -11.44
N ASN A 97 10.89 3.38 -10.25
CA ASN A 97 11.46 2.05 -9.99
C ASN A 97 10.47 0.93 -10.33
N LEU A 98 9.18 1.11 -10.00
CA LEU A 98 8.12 0.19 -10.40
C LEU A 98 7.98 0.08 -11.93
N ARG A 99 8.10 1.21 -12.65
CA ARG A 99 8.02 1.23 -14.13
C ARG A 99 9.22 0.59 -14.80
N SER A 100 10.42 0.79 -14.24
CA SER A 100 11.67 0.19 -14.76
C SER A 100 11.87 -1.27 -14.31
N ASN A 101 11.00 -1.80 -13.45
CA ASN A 101 11.15 -3.10 -12.79
C ASN A 101 12.43 -3.20 -11.92
N ASP A 102 12.90 -2.07 -11.38
CA ASP A 102 13.97 -2.08 -10.38
C ASP A 102 13.36 -2.36 -8.99
N ILE A 103 13.18 -3.65 -8.70
CA ILE A 103 12.50 -4.12 -7.48
C ILE A 103 13.31 -3.76 -6.22
N ALA A 104 14.64 -3.83 -6.29
CA ALA A 104 15.50 -3.51 -5.16
C ALA A 104 15.38 -2.02 -4.79
N SER A 105 15.52 -1.13 -5.78
CA SER A 105 15.36 0.32 -5.54
C SER A 105 13.92 0.69 -5.15
N LEU A 106 12.91 -0.01 -5.69
CA LEU A 106 11.51 0.14 -5.26
C LEU A 106 11.35 -0.17 -3.77
N GLN A 107 11.88 -1.29 -3.29
CA GLN A 107 11.80 -1.65 -1.87
C GLN A 107 12.54 -0.65 -0.98
N ILE A 108 13.71 -0.17 -1.40
CA ILE A 108 14.48 0.85 -0.67
C ILE A 108 13.67 2.14 -0.54
N THR A 109 13.15 2.67 -1.64
CA THR A 109 12.42 3.95 -1.66
C THR A 109 11.07 3.87 -0.93
N LEU A 110 10.37 2.73 -0.99
CA LEU A 110 9.18 2.49 -0.16
C LEU A 110 9.52 2.41 1.34
N SER A 111 10.66 1.81 1.68
CA SER A 111 11.12 1.73 3.08
C SER A 111 11.52 3.10 3.61
N GLY A 112 12.22 3.91 2.80
CA GLY A 112 12.54 5.30 3.14
C GLY A 112 11.28 6.13 3.40
N SER A 113 10.29 6.05 2.49
CA SER A 113 8.98 6.69 2.68
C SER A 113 8.31 6.32 4.00
N LEU A 114 8.36 5.04 4.39
CA LEU A 114 7.82 4.57 5.66
C LEU A 114 8.56 5.19 6.85
N SER A 115 9.89 5.16 6.84
CA SER A 115 10.72 5.70 7.92
C SER A 115 10.59 7.21 8.11
N PHE A 116 10.26 7.96 7.04
CA PHE A 116 9.98 9.39 7.17
C PHE A 116 8.70 9.68 7.97
N TYR A 117 7.66 8.85 7.85
CA TYR A 117 6.49 8.94 8.74
C TYR A 117 6.86 8.61 10.19
N GLU A 118 7.63 7.53 10.41
CA GLU A 118 8.10 7.18 11.76
C GLU A 118 8.88 8.34 12.40
N THR A 119 9.82 8.92 11.65
CA THR A 119 10.64 10.05 12.10
C THR A 119 9.80 11.28 12.45
N CYS A 120 8.74 11.58 11.67
CA CYS A 120 7.81 12.67 12.02
C CYS A 120 7.11 12.40 13.35
N ASN A 121 6.57 11.20 13.56
CA ASN A 121 5.89 10.85 14.82
C ASN A 121 6.83 10.91 16.02
N ASP A 122 8.06 10.44 15.87
CA ASP A 122 9.10 10.49 16.90
C ASP A 122 9.42 11.95 17.27
N ALA A 123 9.63 12.82 16.27
CA ALA A 123 9.89 14.24 16.50
C ALA A 123 8.72 14.94 17.23
N LEU A 124 7.48 14.64 16.86
CA LEU A 124 6.30 15.20 17.56
C LEU A 124 6.22 14.70 19.01
N ALA A 125 6.57 13.44 19.26
CA ALA A 125 6.60 12.87 20.61
C ALA A 125 7.70 13.50 21.48
N GLU A 126 8.88 13.74 20.92
CA GLU A 126 9.99 14.46 21.57
C GLU A 126 9.63 15.89 21.95
N GLY A 127 8.79 16.56 21.14
CA GLY A 127 8.23 17.88 21.45
C GLY A 127 7.25 17.91 22.64
N GLY A 128 6.86 16.73 23.14
CA GLY A 128 6.01 16.58 24.31
C GLY A 128 4.52 16.79 24.04
N LYS A 129 3.71 16.62 25.09
CA LYS A 129 2.24 16.55 24.99
C LYS A 129 1.58 17.75 24.30
N GLY A 130 2.13 18.95 24.50
CA GLY A 130 1.61 20.18 23.89
C GLY A 130 1.75 20.16 22.36
N VAL A 131 2.90 19.73 21.85
CA VAL A 131 3.16 19.59 20.41
C VAL A 131 2.27 18.50 19.81
N VAL A 132 2.23 17.32 20.45
CA VAL A 132 1.36 16.21 20.03
C VAL A 132 -0.11 16.63 19.98
N GLN A 133 -0.59 17.43 20.94
CA GLN A 133 -1.98 17.89 20.95
C GLN A 133 -2.28 18.78 19.73
N VAL A 134 -1.40 19.74 19.43
CA VAL A 134 -1.51 20.62 18.26
C VAL A 134 -1.44 19.82 16.95
N ALA A 135 -0.57 18.81 16.90
CA ALA A 135 -0.33 17.99 15.72
C ALA A 135 -1.13 16.66 15.70
N SER A 136 -2.14 16.51 16.56
CA SER A 136 -2.85 15.22 16.77
C SER A 136 -3.44 14.62 15.49
N ARG A 137 -3.91 15.47 14.57
CA ARG A 137 -4.39 15.03 13.26
C ARG A 137 -3.27 14.52 12.37
N LEU A 138 -2.09 15.13 12.41
CA LEU A 138 -0.92 14.68 11.66
C LEU A 138 -0.57 13.28 12.16
N VAL A 139 -0.28 13.10 13.45
CA VAL A 139 0.06 11.81 14.07
C VAL A 139 -0.89 10.69 13.63
N LYS A 140 -2.21 10.92 13.72
CA LYS A 140 -3.20 9.92 13.33
C LYS A 140 -3.11 9.53 11.85
N GLN A 141 -2.96 10.51 10.97
CA GLN A 141 -2.85 10.21 9.54
C GLN A 141 -1.50 9.60 9.20
N ASP A 142 -0.45 10.02 9.88
CA ASP A 142 0.92 9.58 9.68
C ASP A 142 1.07 8.08 9.93
N HIS A 143 0.56 7.59 11.08
CA HIS A 143 0.47 6.16 11.34
C HIS A 143 -0.32 5.39 10.28
N LYS A 144 -1.39 5.99 9.74
CA LYS A 144 -2.14 5.37 8.65
C LYS A 144 -1.28 5.26 7.39
N LEU A 145 -0.48 6.27 7.06
CA LEU A 145 0.40 6.23 5.89
C LEU A 145 1.54 5.25 6.08
N GLN A 146 2.12 5.15 7.28
CA GLN A 146 3.10 4.12 7.65
C GLN A 146 2.56 2.71 7.35
N HIS A 147 1.34 2.41 7.80
CA HIS A 147 0.70 1.10 7.54
C HIS A 147 0.46 0.84 6.05
N ILE A 148 0.11 1.87 5.27
CA ILE A 148 -0.08 1.72 3.82
C ILE A 148 1.25 1.51 3.11
N ALA A 149 2.32 2.19 3.53
CA ALA A 149 3.67 1.99 3.02
C ALA A 149 4.16 0.57 3.34
N ALA A 150 3.90 0.04 4.53
CA ALA A 150 4.19 -1.35 4.90
C ALA A 150 3.45 -2.35 4.00
N ASN A 151 2.16 -2.10 3.70
CA ASN A 151 1.42 -2.93 2.75
C ASN A 151 1.99 -2.85 1.33
N ALA A 152 2.45 -1.67 0.89
CA ALA A 152 3.12 -1.53 -0.41
C ALA A 152 4.44 -2.31 -0.47
N LEU A 153 5.22 -2.32 0.61
CA LEU A 153 6.42 -3.16 0.74
C LEU A 153 6.08 -4.65 0.68
N HIS A 154 5.01 -5.07 1.36
CA HIS A 154 4.52 -6.44 1.27
C HIS A 154 4.25 -6.82 -0.18
N PHE A 155 3.51 -6.02 -0.94
CA PHE A 155 3.25 -6.29 -2.35
C PHE A 155 4.54 -6.29 -3.19
N ALA A 156 5.48 -5.38 -2.91
CA ALA A 156 6.78 -5.35 -3.60
C ALA A 156 7.60 -6.62 -3.37
N SER A 157 7.44 -7.29 -2.21
CA SER A 157 8.05 -8.60 -1.95
C SER A 157 7.41 -9.76 -2.73
N LEU A 158 6.22 -9.55 -3.31
CA LEU A 158 5.55 -10.53 -4.17
C LEU A 158 6.02 -10.44 -5.64
N LEU A 159 6.78 -9.39 -5.99
CA LEU A 159 7.37 -9.24 -7.32
C LEU A 159 8.57 -10.20 -7.47
N LYS A 160 8.77 -10.70 -8.70
CA LYS A 160 9.87 -11.59 -9.08
C LYS A 160 10.86 -10.87 -9.97
#